data_AF-A0A6C1RLJ7-F1
#
_entry.id   AF-A0A6C1RLJ7-F1
#
_cell.length_a   1.000
_cell.length_b   1.000
_cell.length_c   1.000
_cell.angle_alpha   90.00
_cell.angle_beta   90.00
_cell.angle_gamma   90.00
#
_symmetry.space_group_name_H-M   'P 1'
#
loop_
_entity.id
_entity.type
_entity.pdbx_description
1 polymer ?
#
loop_
_entity_poly.entity_id
_entity_poly.type
_entity_poly.pdbx_seq_one_letter_code
_entity_poly.pdbx_strand_id
1 'polypeptide(L)'
;MRRMLVLCALIALLTATPVVAEPVTVVAAAGRVETRLPGQPWHALAVGDEVPVGADISTGFGSRATLDVAGNQVHVAALTRVALESLVRTDAHTTTELNLRVGRVSAEVRTPEGLSQDFRLRSTQSTASVRGTRFSYDGVTLIVDEGRVELSNRLEQRRTVLAGHQSRTTEYTPPLRGDTVLLSRTTITALPLDAGGNTTRTRPIRLRTASGSVRVRVFAPRGG
;
A
#
# COMPACT_ATOMS: atom_id res chain seq x y z
N MET A 1 59.35 -12.50 -8.66
CA MET A 1 58.04 -12.50 -9.38
C MET A 1 57.00 -13.43 -8.74
N ARG A 2 57.29 -14.71 -8.44
CA ARG A 2 56.33 -15.61 -7.73
C ARG A 2 55.85 -15.11 -6.36
N ARG A 3 56.73 -14.50 -5.54
CA ARG A 3 56.36 -13.97 -4.20
C ARG A 3 55.43 -12.74 -4.25
N MET A 4 55.49 -11.97 -5.35
CA MET A 4 54.64 -10.79 -5.56
C MET A 4 53.23 -11.18 -6.03
N LEU A 5 53.12 -12.27 -6.79
CA LEU A 5 51.84 -12.87 -7.18
C LEU A 5 51.09 -13.50 -5.99
N VAL A 6 51.82 -14.10 -5.04
CA VAL A 6 51.23 -14.65 -3.80
C VAL A 6 50.71 -13.54 -2.88
N LEU A 7 51.40 -12.39 -2.81
CA LEU A 7 50.98 -11.26 -1.98
C LEU A 7 49.70 -10.59 -2.52
N CYS A 8 49.57 -10.43 -3.84
CA CYS A 8 48.35 -9.90 -4.45
C CYS A 8 47.15 -10.85 -4.29
N ALA A 9 47.37 -12.17 -4.35
CA ALA A 9 46.32 -13.16 -4.11
C ALA A 9 45.84 -13.18 -2.64
N LEU A 10 46.73 -12.89 -1.68
CA LEU A 10 46.40 -12.84 -0.25
C LEU A 10 45.64 -11.55 0.13
N ILE A 11 45.93 -10.43 -0.56
CA ILE A 11 45.23 -9.15 -0.33
C ILE A 11 43.82 -9.15 -0.97
N ALA A 12 43.64 -9.83 -2.11
CA ALA A 12 42.34 -9.95 -2.75
C ALA A 12 41.34 -10.83 -1.97
N LEU A 13 41.82 -11.67 -1.05
CA LEU A 13 40.96 -12.55 -0.24
C LEU A 13 40.43 -11.87 1.04
N LEU A 14 40.89 -10.66 1.37
CA LEU A 14 40.61 -10.00 2.66
C LEU A 14 39.52 -8.91 2.62
N THR A 15 38.86 -8.66 1.48
CA THR A 15 37.85 -7.58 1.36
C THR A 15 36.43 -8.07 1.05
N ALA A 16 36.10 -9.34 1.29
CA ALA A 16 34.72 -9.80 1.22
C ALA A 16 33.97 -9.42 2.51
N THR A 17 33.58 -8.15 2.68
CA THR A 17 32.60 -7.78 3.71
C THR A 17 31.24 -8.34 3.27
N PRO A 18 30.62 -9.26 4.03
CA PRO A 18 29.27 -9.68 3.73
C PRO A 18 28.36 -8.47 3.90
N VAL A 19 27.64 -8.09 2.85
CA VAL A 19 26.50 -7.20 2.96
C VAL A 19 25.46 -7.96 3.78
N VAL A 20 25.34 -7.62 5.06
CA VAL A 20 24.27 -8.13 5.91
C VAL A 20 23.01 -7.41 5.48
N ALA A 21 22.14 -8.10 4.75
CA ALA A 21 20.80 -7.60 4.47
C ALA A 21 20.04 -7.50 5.79
N GLU A 22 19.53 -6.31 6.10
CA GLU A 22 18.75 -6.07 7.32
C GLU A 22 17.46 -6.91 7.27
N PRO A 23 17.20 -7.76 8.26
CA PRO A 23 16.07 -8.67 8.23
C PRO A 23 14.75 -7.91 8.43
N VAL A 24 13.71 -8.31 7.69
CA VAL A 24 12.34 -7.89 7.99
C VAL A 24 11.90 -8.62 9.24
N THR A 25 11.40 -7.93 10.24
CA THR A 25 11.01 -8.55 11.51
C THR A 25 9.50 -8.55 11.71
N VAL A 26 9.00 -9.57 12.40
CA VAL A 26 7.58 -9.68 12.74
C VAL A 26 7.33 -8.97 14.06
N VAL A 27 6.61 -7.85 14.01
CA VAL A 27 6.27 -7.05 15.19
C VAL A 27 5.04 -7.60 15.91
N ALA A 28 4.08 -8.13 15.16
CA ALA A 28 2.88 -8.73 15.72
C ALA A 28 2.37 -9.85 14.81
N ALA A 29 1.92 -10.94 15.40
CA ALA A 29 1.25 -12.04 14.69
C ALA A 29 0.06 -12.52 15.53
N ALA A 30 -1.09 -12.68 14.88
CA ALA A 30 -2.31 -13.19 15.51
C ALA A 30 -2.99 -14.19 14.58
N GLY A 31 -3.39 -15.35 15.12
CA GLY A 31 -3.99 -16.43 14.34
C GLY A 31 -2.95 -17.25 13.58
N ARG A 32 -3.33 -17.79 12.42
CA ARG A 32 -2.45 -18.58 11.56
C ARG A 32 -1.68 -17.65 10.62
N VAL A 33 -0.42 -17.41 10.94
CA VAL A 33 0.54 -16.68 10.11
C VAL A 33 1.67 -17.62 9.76
N GLU A 34 1.98 -17.74 8.48
CA GLU A 34 2.97 -18.69 7.97
C GLU A 34 3.89 -17.99 6.97
N THR A 35 5.15 -18.43 6.94
CA THR A 35 6.15 -17.99 5.97
C THR A 35 6.73 -19.19 5.22
N ARG A 36 7.20 -18.95 4.00
CA ARG A 36 7.81 -19.99 3.17
C ARG A 36 8.84 -19.39 2.23
N LEU A 37 10.05 -19.96 2.24
CA LEU A 37 11.04 -19.71 1.20
C LEU A 37 10.75 -20.53 -0.07
N PRO A 38 11.19 -20.08 -1.26
CA PRO A 38 11.00 -20.83 -2.50
C PRO A 38 11.53 -22.27 -2.36
N GLY A 39 10.68 -23.26 -2.61
CA GLY A 39 11.02 -24.68 -2.50
C GLY A 39 11.00 -25.30 -1.10
N GLN A 40 10.76 -24.51 -0.04
CA GLN A 40 10.61 -24.99 1.33
C GLN A 40 9.13 -25.22 1.69
N PRO A 41 8.80 -26.00 2.73
CA PRO A 41 7.44 -26.06 3.27
C PRO A 41 7.07 -24.78 4.02
N TRP A 42 5.77 -24.58 4.26
CA TRP A 42 5.28 -23.48 5.10
C TRP A 42 5.65 -23.72 6.57
N HIS A 43 6.12 -22.67 7.23
CA HIS A 43 6.43 -22.69 8.66
C HIS A 43 5.64 -21.59 9.36
N ALA A 44 5.21 -21.86 10.59
CA ALA A 44 4.53 -20.85 11.41
C ALA A 44 5.47 -19.68 11.66
N LEU A 45 4.92 -18.47 11.60
CA LEU A 45 5.64 -17.23 11.80
C LEU A 45 5.18 -16.59 13.13
N ALA A 46 6.12 -16.35 14.04
CA ALA A 46 5.91 -15.77 15.35
C ALA A 46 6.48 -14.35 15.47
N VAL A 47 6.13 -13.66 16.54
CA VAL A 47 6.68 -12.33 16.85
C VAL A 47 8.17 -12.43 17.13
N GLY A 48 8.96 -11.54 16.53
CA GLY A 48 10.43 -11.54 16.60
C GLY A 48 11.09 -12.35 15.49
N ASP A 49 10.35 -13.17 14.74
CA ASP A 49 10.92 -13.92 13.64
C ASP A 49 11.37 -12.99 12.50
N GLU A 50 12.43 -13.41 11.82
CA GLU A 50 12.96 -12.75 10.64
C GLU A 50 12.36 -13.35 9.37
N VAL A 51 11.93 -12.50 8.46
CA VAL A 51 11.44 -12.86 7.14
C VAL A 51 12.51 -12.52 6.10
N PRO A 52 13.15 -13.52 5.49
CA PRO A 52 14.16 -13.27 4.47
C PRO A 52 13.53 -12.76 3.17
N VAL A 53 14.31 -12.00 2.40
CA VAL A 53 13.94 -11.61 1.03
C VAL A 53 13.73 -12.87 0.19
N GLY A 54 12.68 -12.87 -0.63
CA GLY A 54 12.20 -13.99 -1.42
C GLY A 54 11.15 -14.85 -0.73
N ALA A 55 10.86 -14.64 0.55
CA ALA A 55 9.83 -15.41 1.26
C ALA A 55 8.40 -14.97 0.90
N ASP A 56 7.50 -15.96 0.78
CA ASP A 56 6.06 -15.77 0.77
C ASP A 56 5.54 -15.78 2.23
N ILE A 57 4.65 -14.84 2.55
CA ILE A 57 3.94 -14.72 3.84
C ILE A 57 2.46 -14.96 3.57
N SER A 58 1.82 -15.77 4.40
CA SER A 58 0.41 -16.14 4.29
C SER A 58 -0.30 -15.96 5.62
N THR A 59 -1.51 -15.39 5.58
CA THR A 59 -2.38 -15.22 6.73
C THR A 59 -3.70 -15.96 6.51
N GLY A 60 -4.14 -16.71 7.51
CA GLY A 60 -5.40 -17.46 7.49
C GLY A 60 -6.64 -16.60 7.78
N PHE A 61 -7.77 -17.28 7.97
CA PHE A 61 -9.01 -16.68 8.44
C PHE A 61 -8.83 -16.03 9.80
N GLY A 62 -9.36 -14.81 9.99
CA GLY A 62 -9.25 -14.05 11.23
C GLY A 62 -7.81 -13.72 11.67
N SER A 63 -6.82 -14.02 10.83
CA SER A 63 -5.40 -13.90 11.16
C SER A 63 -4.87 -12.57 10.68
N ARG A 64 -3.85 -12.03 11.37
CA ARG A 64 -3.26 -10.73 11.04
C ARG A 64 -1.78 -10.75 11.38
N ALA A 65 -0.96 -10.06 10.61
CA ALA A 65 0.45 -9.87 10.91
C ALA A 65 0.84 -8.39 10.74
N THR A 66 1.83 -7.94 11.51
CA THR A 66 2.50 -6.65 11.32
C THR A 66 3.98 -6.91 11.20
N LEU A 67 4.56 -6.41 10.11
CA LEU A 67 5.97 -6.56 9.77
C LEU A 67 6.64 -5.18 9.88
N ASP A 68 7.85 -5.15 10.41
CA ASP A 68 8.76 -4.02 10.25
C ASP A 68 9.68 -4.28 9.07
N VAL A 69 9.50 -3.47 8.01
CA VAL A 69 10.27 -3.55 6.77
C VAL A 69 11.11 -2.29 6.65
N ALA A 70 12.37 -2.35 7.10
CA ALA A 70 13.31 -1.23 7.12
C ALA A 70 12.73 0.06 7.75
N GLY A 71 12.08 -0.08 8.92
CA GLY A 71 11.48 1.02 9.68
C GLY A 71 10.06 1.38 9.25
N ASN A 72 9.46 0.63 8.33
CA ASN A 72 8.08 0.84 7.85
C ASN A 72 7.18 -0.26 8.40
N GLN A 73 6.00 0.12 8.89
CA GLN A 73 5.04 -0.86 9.39
C GLN A 73 4.13 -1.34 8.26
N VAL A 74 4.13 -2.65 8.01
CA VAL A 74 3.29 -3.29 7.02
C VAL A 74 2.32 -4.24 7.72
N HIS A 75 1.04 -3.88 7.72
CA HIS A 75 -0.04 -4.67 8.27
C HIS A 75 -0.63 -5.57 7.18
N VAL A 76 -0.53 -6.88 7.39
CA VAL A 76 -1.06 -7.92 6.53
C VAL A 76 -2.40 -8.37 7.10
N ALA A 77 -3.50 -8.12 6.37
CA ALA A 77 -4.85 -8.49 6.79
C ALA A 77 -5.11 -9.99 6.63
N ALA A 78 -6.22 -10.49 7.17
CA ALA A 78 -6.62 -11.89 6.99
C ALA A 78 -6.76 -12.28 5.52
N LEU A 79 -6.54 -13.57 5.22
CA LEU A 79 -6.66 -14.14 3.87
C LEU A 79 -5.74 -13.46 2.85
N THR A 80 -4.58 -13.04 3.30
CA THR A 80 -3.60 -12.32 2.48
C THR A 80 -2.38 -13.17 2.21
N ARG A 81 -1.90 -13.14 0.96
CA ARG A 81 -0.62 -13.69 0.55
C ARG A 81 0.22 -12.61 -0.09
N VAL A 82 1.37 -12.34 0.52
CA VAL A 82 2.32 -11.32 0.09
C VAL A 82 3.73 -11.92 0.03
N ALA A 83 4.54 -11.53 -0.93
CA ALA A 83 5.95 -11.91 -1.00
C ALA A 83 6.84 -10.69 -0.81
N LEU A 84 7.94 -10.87 -0.06
CA LEU A 84 9.00 -9.87 0.03
C LEU A 84 9.95 -10.09 -1.15
N GLU A 85 9.87 -9.27 -2.20
CA GLU A 85 10.65 -9.50 -3.42
C GLU A 85 12.03 -8.87 -3.35
N SER A 86 12.13 -7.66 -2.80
CA SER A 86 13.39 -6.94 -2.70
C SER A 86 13.42 -6.07 -1.46
N LEU A 87 14.56 -6.10 -0.79
CA LEU A 87 14.92 -5.13 0.23
C LEU A 87 16.39 -4.77 0.05
N VAL A 88 16.64 -3.55 -0.41
CA VAL A 88 17.98 -3.03 -0.62
C VAL A 88 18.11 -1.74 0.15
N ARG A 89 19.02 -1.72 1.12
CA ARG A 89 19.32 -0.54 1.91
C ARG A 89 20.76 -0.11 1.66
N THR A 90 20.94 1.17 1.39
CA THR A 90 22.22 1.86 1.27
C THR A 90 22.20 3.08 2.19
N ASP A 91 23.35 3.72 2.38
CA ASP A 91 23.46 4.90 3.25
C ASP A 91 22.56 6.08 2.81
N ALA A 92 22.21 6.14 1.52
CA ALA A 92 21.44 7.24 0.92
C ALA A 92 20.05 6.83 0.39
N HIS A 93 19.81 5.52 0.19
CA HIS A 93 18.60 5.03 -0.46
C HIS A 93 18.12 3.70 0.12
N THR A 94 16.81 3.58 0.36
CA THR A 94 16.14 2.32 0.71
C THR A 94 15.10 1.96 -0.36
N THR A 95 15.25 0.80 -0.98
CA THR A 95 14.28 0.20 -1.89
C THR A 95 13.58 -0.97 -1.21
N THR A 96 12.25 -0.95 -1.20
CA THR A 96 11.41 -2.05 -0.73
C THR A 96 10.39 -2.41 -1.78
N GLU A 97 10.34 -3.69 -2.15
CA GLU A 97 9.37 -4.21 -3.09
C GLU A 97 8.62 -5.41 -2.50
N LEU A 98 7.30 -5.26 -2.43
CA LEU A 98 6.38 -6.28 -1.95
C LEU A 98 5.43 -6.68 -3.09
N ASN A 99 5.14 -7.97 -3.20
CA ASN A 99 4.18 -8.50 -4.16
C ASN A 99 2.96 -9.08 -3.46
N LEU A 100 1.87 -8.34 -3.50
CA LEU A 100 0.56 -8.77 -3.05
C LEU A 100 -0.10 -9.64 -4.12
N ARG A 101 -0.18 -10.94 -3.85
CA ARG A 101 -0.86 -11.90 -4.74
C ARG A 101 -2.37 -11.84 -4.55
N VAL A 102 -2.82 -11.77 -3.29
CA VAL A 102 -4.23 -11.73 -2.91
C VAL A 102 -4.37 -11.17 -1.50
N GLY A 103 -5.52 -10.56 -1.21
CA GLY A 103 -5.89 -10.06 0.12
C GLY A 103 -5.69 -8.56 0.22
N ARG A 104 -5.31 -8.08 1.41
CA ARG A 104 -5.17 -6.65 1.68
C ARG A 104 -3.96 -6.37 2.57
N VAL A 105 -3.26 -5.31 2.23
CA VAL A 105 -2.15 -4.78 3.00
C VAL A 105 -2.40 -3.31 3.29
N SER A 106 -2.14 -2.91 4.52
CA SER A 106 -2.06 -1.51 4.92
C SER A 106 -0.62 -1.22 5.33
N ALA A 107 -0.05 -0.11 4.90
CA ALA A 107 1.32 0.22 5.24
C ALA A 107 1.43 1.68 5.70
N GLU A 108 2.27 1.87 6.71
CA GLU A 108 2.75 3.16 7.17
C GLU A 108 4.22 3.28 6.75
N VAL A 109 4.44 4.10 5.72
CA VAL A 109 5.75 4.30 5.11
C VAL A 109 6.31 5.63 5.59
N ARG A 110 7.45 5.57 6.29
CA ARG A 110 8.12 6.74 6.85
C ARG A 110 9.37 7.02 6.05
N THR A 111 9.50 8.23 5.53
CA THR A 111 10.68 8.68 4.79
C THR A 111 11.51 9.60 5.70
N PRO A 112 12.65 9.13 6.25
CA PRO A 112 13.51 9.95 7.09
C PRO A 112 14.10 11.13 6.31
N GLU A 113 14.39 12.24 6.99
CA GLU A 113 15.06 13.38 6.38
C GLU A 113 16.46 12.98 5.88
N GLY A 114 16.80 13.38 4.65
CA GLY A 114 18.09 13.07 4.02
C GLY A 114 18.21 11.67 3.41
N LEU A 115 17.22 10.78 3.57
CA LEU A 115 17.21 9.44 2.98
C LEU A 115 16.16 9.33 1.88
N SER A 116 16.55 8.85 0.70
CA SER A 116 15.58 8.51 -0.35
C SER A 116 14.95 7.16 -0.07
N GLN A 117 13.65 7.04 -0.28
CA GLN A 117 12.93 5.80 -0.05
C GLN A 117 11.99 5.50 -1.21
N ASP A 118 12.17 4.32 -1.81
CA ASP A 118 11.30 3.78 -2.84
C ASP A 118 10.56 2.56 -2.28
N PHE A 119 9.31 2.78 -1.88
CA PHE A 119 8.43 1.70 -1.44
C PHE A 119 7.43 1.37 -2.55
N ARG A 120 7.45 0.13 -3.04
CA ARG A 120 6.55 -0.37 -4.07
C ARG A 120 5.77 -1.58 -3.59
N LEU A 121 4.45 -1.52 -3.76
CA LEU A 121 3.55 -2.64 -3.53
C LEU A 121 2.88 -3.04 -4.85
N ARG A 122 3.32 -4.16 -5.39
CA ARG A 122 2.85 -4.71 -6.66
C ARG A 122 1.75 -5.73 -6.43
N SER A 123 0.88 -5.88 -7.41
CA SER A 123 -0.04 -6.99 -7.55
C SER A 123 -0.10 -7.43 -9.00
N THR A 124 -0.83 -8.49 -9.30
CA THR A 124 -1.10 -8.89 -10.69
C THR A 124 -1.75 -7.78 -11.50
N GLN A 125 -2.57 -6.94 -10.84
CA GLN A 125 -3.41 -5.94 -11.49
C GLN A 125 -2.77 -4.55 -11.57
N SER A 126 -2.02 -4.16 -10.54
CA SER A 126 -1.49 -2.80 -10.43
C SER A 126 -0.29 -2.66 -9.50
N THR A 127 0.36 -1.50 -9.53
CA THR A 127 1.48 -1.14 -8.68
C THR A 127 1.18 0.16 -7.94
N ALA A 128 1.36 0.15 -6.63
CA ALA A 128 1.33 1.34 -5.78
C ALA A 128 2.77 1.74 -5.42
N SER A 129 3.19 2.94 -5.83
CA SER A 129 4.47 3.55 -5.46
C SER A 129 4.24 4.65 -4.43
N VAL A 130 4.93 4.55 -3.30
CA VAL A 130 4.55 5.24 -2.06
C VAL A 130 5.72 6.09 -1.57
N ARG A 131 5.42 7.29 -1.06
CA ARG A 131 6.40 8.19 -0.46
C ARG A 131 5.81 8.94 0.72
N GLY A 132 6.18 8.54 1.94
CA GLY A 132 5.78 9.19 3.19
C GLY A 132 4.26 9.18 3.39
N THR A 133 3.67 7.99 3.58
CA THR A 133 2.23 7.80 3.39
C THR A 133 1.67 6.72 4.32
N ARG A 134 0.42 6.89 4.77
CA ARG A 134 -0.41 5.82 5.32
C ARG A 134 -1.50 5.45 4.30
N PHE A 135 -1.57 4.18 3.92
CA PHE A 135 -2.49 3.74 2.88
C PHE A 135 -2.93 2.27 3.05
N SER A 136 -4.01 1.90 2.37
CA SER A 136 -4.50 0.53 2.23
C SER A 136 -4.64 0.14 0.76
N TYR A 137 -4.24 -1.08 0.43
CA TYR A 137 -4.24 -1.59 -0.94
C TYR A 137 -4.61 -3.08 -0.98
N ASP A 138 -5.47 -3.46 -1.92
CA ASP A 138 -5.91 -4.85 -2.13
C ASP A 138 -5.61 -5.40 -3.53
N GLY A 139 -4.72 -4.74 -4.27
CA GLY A 139 -4.37 -5.09 -5.65
C GLY A 139 -5.17 -4.33 -6.70
N VAL A 140 -6.39 -3.89 -6.36
CA VAL A 140 -7.32 -3.24 -7.30
C VAL A 140 -7.72 -1.85 -6.81
N THR A 141 -7.98 -1.73 -5.52
CA THR A 141 -8.40 -0.51 -4.84
C THR A 141 -7.25 -0.01 -3.97
N LEU A 142 -7.00 1.28 -4.08
CA LEU A 142 -6.05 2.02 -3.27
C LEU A 142 -6.79 3.10 -2.50
N ILE A 143 -6.60 3.15 -1.18
CA ILE A 143 -7.15 4.18 -0.29
C ILE A 143 -5.97 4.84 0.40
N VAL A 144 -5.87 6.17 0.34
CA VAL A 144 -4.76 6.94 0.92
C VAL A 144 -5.29 7.75 2.10
N ASP A 145 -4.80 7.47 3.29
CA ASP A 145 -5.19 8.18 4.51
C ASP A 145 -4.36 9.46 4.68
N GLU A 146 -3.04 9.37 4.51
CA GLU A 146 -2.09 10.48 4.68
C GLU A 146 -1.02 10.42 3.58
N GLY A 147 -0.55 11.56 3.07
CA GLY A 147 0.50 11.61 2.05
C GLY A 147 -0.02 11.46 0.61
N ARG A 148 0.78 10.81 -0.25
CA ARG A 148 0.42 10.53 -1.65
C ARG A 148 0.95 9.18 -2.12
N VAL A 149 0.25 8.61 -3.09
CA VAL A 149 0.64 7.34 -3.74
C VAL A 149 0.44 7.48 -5.24
N GLU A 150 1.38 6.98 -6.03
CA GLU A 150 1.18 6.78 -7.46
C GLU A 150 0.68 5.36 -7.72
N LEU A 151 -0.53 5.25 -8.27
CA LEU A 151 -1.11 3.99 -8.72
C LEU A 151 -0.91 3.85 -10.22
N SER A 152 -0.40 2.70 -10.67
CA SER A 152 -0.25 2.38 -12.08
C SER A 152 -0.78 0.99 -12.41
N ASN A 153 -1.32 0.82 -13.62
CA ASN A 153 -1.72 -0.49 -14.14
C ASN A 153 -0.60 -1.16 -14.94
N ARG A 154 -0.86 -2.33 -15.53
CA ARG A 154 0.12 -3.06 -16.36
C ARG A 154 0.51 -2.33 -17.65
N LEU A 155 -0.34 -1.42 -18.12
CA LEU A 155 -0.07 -0.58 -19.30
C LEU A 155 0.68 0.71 -18.93
N GLU A 156 1.22 0.79 -17.71
CA GLU A 156 1.92 1.95 -17.16
C GLU A 156 1.12 3.25 -17.11
N GLN A 157 -0.22 3.16 -17.21
CA GLN A 157 -1.08 4.32 -17.03
C GLN A 157 -1.11 4.67 -15.54
N ARG A 158 -0.65 5.88 -15.20
CA ARG A 158 -0.41 6.28 -13.80
C ARG A 158 -1.39 7.34 -13.34
N ARG A 159 -1.65 7.34 -12.04
CA ARG A 159 -2.44 8.34 -11.36
C ARG A 159 -1.91 8.57 -9.96
N THR A 160 -1.67 9.83 -9.61
CA THR A 160 -1.42 10.22 -8.23
C THR A 160 -2.74 10.27 -7.45
N VAL A 161 -2.77 9.59 -6.31
CA VAL A 161 -3.85 9.61 -5.32
C VAL A 161 -3.34 10.33 -4.09
N LEU A 162 -4.09 11.35 -3.65
CA LEU A 162 -3.74 12.17 -2.50
C LEU A 162 -4.47 11.66 -1.25
N ALA A 163 -3.99 12.07 -0.07
CA ALA A 163 -4.66 11.86 1.20
C ALA A 163 -6.17 12.17 1.14
N GLY A 164 -6.98 11.34 1.79
CA GLY A 164 -8.44 11.43 1.81
C GLY A 164 -9.14 10.95 0.54
N HIS A 165 -8.41 10.46 -0.46
CA HIS A 165 -8.96 9.96 -1.72
C HIS A 165 -8.68 8.46 -1.90
N GLN A 166 -9.51 7.85 -2.74
CA GLN A 166 -9.33 6.48 -3.20
C GLN A 166 -9.25 6.42 -4.72
N SER A 167 -8.54 5.45 -5.26
CA SER A 167 -8.55 5.14 -6.69
C SER A 167 -8.69 3.64 -6.89
N ARG A 168 -9.19 3.27 -8.07
CA ARG A 168 -9.37 1.88 -8.46
C ARG A 168 -8.84 1.69 -9.87
N THR A 169 -8.19 0.56 -10.10
CA THR A 169 -7.69 0.16 -11.41
C THR A 169 -7.73 -1.36 -11.56
N THR A 170 -7.78 -1.84 -12.79
CA THR A 170 -7.51 -3.24 -13.13
C THR A 170 -6.31 -3.30 -14.08
N GLU A 171 -5.91 -4.49 -14.53
CA GLU A 171 -4.76 -4.67 -15.45
C GLU A 171 -4.76 -3.71 -16.65
N TYR A 172 -5.93 -3.50 -17.28
CA TYR A 172 -6.05 -2.77 -18.55
C TYR A 172 -6.89 -1.49 -18.47
N THR A 173 -7.51 -1.21 -17.32
CA THR A 173 -8.30 0.01 -17.14
C THR A 173 -7.41 1.09 -16.55
N PRO A 174 -7.42 2.34 -17.06
CA PRO A 174 -6.68 3.42 -16.44
C PRO A 174 -7.12 3.64 -14.98
N PRO A 175 -6.21 3.99 -14.06
CA PRO A 175 -6.60 4.29 -12.69
C PRO A 175 -7.57 5.48 -12.65
N LEU A 176 -8.70 5.28 -11.95
CA LEU A 176 -9.76 6.29 -11.88
C LEU A 176 -9.31 7.54 -11.11
N ARG A 177 -9.87 8.69 -11.46
CA ARG A 177 -9.72 9.89 -10.64
C ARG A 177 -10.42 9.63 -9.30
N GLY A 178 -9.67 9.80 -8.22
CA GLY A 178 -10.22 9.74 -6.88
C GLY A 178 -11.04 10.98 -6.60
N ASP A 179 -12.24 11.06 -7.16
CA ASP A 179 -13.19 12.14 -6.86
C ASP A 179 -14.12 11.74 -5.69
N THR A 180 -13.97 10.52 -5.17
CA THR A 180 -14.63 10.08 -3.93
C THR A 180 -13.78 10.52 -2.74
N VAL A 181 -14.09 11.71 -2.23
CA VAL A 181 -13.64 12.18 -0.91
C VAL A 181 -14.17 11.20 0.13
N LEU A 182 -13.30 10.66 0.99
CA LEU A 182 -13.70 10.07 2.26
C LEU A 182 -14.34 11.18 3.10
N LEU A 183 -15.64 11.43 2.90
CA LEU A 183 -16.40 12.35 3.73
C LEU A 183 -16.58 11.71 5.10
N SER A 184 -15.58 11.90 5.95
CA SER A 184 -15.68 11.77 7.39
C SER A 184 -16.79 12.72 7.86
N ARG A 185 -18.03 12.20 7.93
CA ARG A 185 -19.25 12.89 8.35
C ARG A 185 -19.57 14.16 7.54
N THR A 186 -20.12 14.00 6.36
CA THR A 186 -20.97 15.06 5.78
C THR A 186 -22.41 14.59 5.80
N THR A 187 -23.20 15.14 6.72
CA THR A 187 -24.66 15.05 6.68
C THR A 187 -25.12 15.84 5.47
N ILE A 188 -25.48 15.14 4.39
CA ILE A 188 -26.15 15.78 3.25
C ILE A 188 -27.61 16.01 3.68
N THR A 189 -27.88 17.18 4.26
CA THR A 189 -29.26 17.63 4.46
C THR A 189 -29.78 18.12 3.12
N ALA A 190 -30.50 17.26 2.40
CA ALA A 190 -31.27 17.70 1.24
C ALA A 190 -32.50 18.47 1.73
N LEU A 191 -32.52 19.78 1.52
CA LEU A 191 -33.75 20.57 1.62
C LEU A 191 -34.51 20.42 0.30
N PRO A 192 -35.78 19.99 0.30
CA PRO A 192 -36.58 20.04 -0.91
C PRO A 192 -36.68 21.49 -1.39
N LEU A 193 -36.23 21.76 -2.63
CA LEU A 193 -36.60 22.97 -3.34
C LEU A 193 -37.91 22.68 -4.06
N ASP A 194 -39.01 23.16 -3.48
CA ASP A 194 -40.28 23.18 -4.17
C ASP A 194 -40.17 24.14 -5.37
N ALA A 195 -40.69 23.74 -6.53
CA ALA A 195 -40.63 24.48 -7.81
C ALA A 195 -41.38 25.83 -7.82
N GLY A 196 -41.67 26.40 -6.65
CA GLY A 196 -42.37 27.68 -6.47
C GLY A 196 -41.70 28.65 -5.50
N GLY A 197 -40.48 28.37 -5.00
CA GLY A 197 -39.71 29.34 -4.22
C GLY A 197 -40.36 29.82 -2.92
N ASN A 198 -41.24 29.02 -2.30
CA ASN A 198 -41.84 29.35 -1.00
C ASN A 198 -41.50 28.26 0.04
N THR A 199 -40.88 28.66 1.13
CA THR A 199 -40.56 27.84 2.30
C THR A 199 -41.83 27.47 3.07
N THR A 200 -42.45 26.33 2.75
CA THR A 200 -43.61 25.84 3.51
C THR A 200 -43.32 24.53 4.25
N ARG A 201 -43.26 24.67 5.58
CA ARG A 201 -43.47 23.67 6.66
C ARG A 201 -43.09 22.22 6.36
N THR A 202 -41.92 21.85 6.90
CA THR A 202 -41.39 20.50 7.07
C THR A 202 -42.42 19.55 7.72
N ARG A 203 -42.95 18.59 6.94
CA ARG A 203 -43.42 17.31 7.49
C ARG A 203 -42.32 16.27 7.28
N PRO A 204 -41.97 15.46 8.29
CA PRO A 204 -40.95 14.44 8.13
C PRO A 204 -41.44 13.35 7.15
N ILE A 205 -40.90 13.36 5.93
CA ILE A 205 -41.10 12.29 4.95
C ILE A 205 -40.24 11.11 5.40
N ARG A 206 -40.88 9.96 5.66
CA ARG A 206 -40.15 8.70 5.84
C ARG A 206 -39.64 8.24 4.47
N LEU A 207 -38.36 8.44 4.20
CA LEU A 207 -37.72 7.94 2.98
C LEU A 207 -37.50 6.42 3.12
N ARG A 208 -38.13 5.63 2.24
CA ARG A 208 -37.70 4.25 1.95
C ARG A 208 -36.40 4.36 1.17
N THR A 209 -35.35 3.67 1.63
CA THR A 209 -34.08 3.54 0.94
C THR A 209 -34.30 2.98 -0.47
N ALA A 210 -34.23 3.84 -1.47
CA ALA A 210 -34.11 3.45 -2.86
C ALA A 210 -32.70 3.83 -3.31
N SER A 211 -31.92 2.81 -3.71
CA SER A 211 -30.62 3.02 -4.33
C SER A 211 -30.84 3.67 -5.70
N GLY A 212 -30.28 4.86 -5.90
CA GLY A 212 -30.36 5.61 -7.14
C GLY A 212 -29.17 6.54 -7.27
N SER A 213 -28.70 6.74 -8.51
CA SER A 213 -27.59 7.65 -8.81
C SER A 213 -28.10 9.08 -8.93
N VAL A 214 -27.57 9.98 -8.11
CA VAL A 214 -27.86 11.41 -8.16
C VAL A 214 -26.81 12.09 -9.04
N ARG A 215 -27.24 12.71 -10.14
CA ARG A 215 -26.36 13.46 -11.04
C ARG A 215 -26.48 14.95 -10.70
N VAL A 216 -25.47 15.51 -10.04
CA VAL A 216 -25.44 16.94 -9.68
C VAL A 216 -24.81 17.73 -10.83
N ARG A 217 -25.58 18.64 -11.44
CA ARG A 217 -25.04 19.69 -12.32
C ARG A 217 -24.83 20.95 -11.50
N VAL A 218 -23.57 21.35 -11.33
CA VAL A 218 -23.22 22.64 -10.73
C VAL A 218 -23.17 23.67 -11.85
N PHE A 219 -24.03 24.68 -11.78
CA PHE A 219 -23.95 25.84 -12.66
C PHE A 219 -23.06 26.90 -12.00
N ALA A 220 -21.97 27.28 -12.67
CA ALA A 220 -21.20 28.44 -12.26
C ALA A 220 -22.00 29.72 -12.52
N PRO A 221 -21.95 30.73 -11.62
CA PRO A 221 -22.60 32.00 -11.87
C PRO A 221 -21.94 32.67 -13.08
N ARG A 222 -22.75 33.09 -14.07
CA ARG A 222 -22.28 33.93 -15.16
C ARG A 222 -21.88 35.28 -14.57
N GLY A 223 -20.62 35.64 -14.70
CA GLY A 223 -20.17 37.01 -14.48
C GLY A 223 -20.94 37.97 -15.39
N GLY A 224 -21.31 39.12 -14.83
CA GLY A 224 -22.13 40.16 -15.47
C GLY A 224 -21.49 40.83 -16.67
#